data_AF-A0A7D0PAF0-F1
#
_entry.id   AF-A0A7D0PAF0-F1
#
_cell.length_a   1.000
_cell.length_b   1.000
_cell.length_c   1.000
_cell.angle_alpha   90.00
_cell.angle_beta   90.00
_cell.angle_gamma   90.00
#
_symmetry.space_group_name_H-M   'P 1'
#
loop_
_entity.id
_entity.type
_entity.pdbx_description
1 polymer ?
#
loop_
_entity_poly.entity_id
_entity_poly.type
_entity_poly.pdbx_seq_one_letter_code
_entity_poly.pdbx_strand_id
1 'polypeptide(L)'
;MKFLIFFVLITVVSVSAGYDVKNKEDLDRARKECIQELKVPGGLVDEYRKKIYKFEGVTPCYIKCVFSRLGLFDDAIGFQTNYYLAQIGKGEGVRDGVTGCFDNSGTDTCAWAYKGFVCFFKNGFLPDGF
;
A
#
# COMPACT_ATOMS: atom_id res chain seq x y z
N MET A 1 40.16 22.94 39.47
CA MET A 1 38.72 23.12 39.20
C MET A 1 38.53 23.75 37.82
N LYS A 2 38.08 22.99 36.83
CA LYS A 2 37.34 23.51 35.66
C LYS A 2 36.76 22.29 34.93
N PHE A 3 35.50 21.98 35.19
CA PHE A 3 34.74 20.97 34.46
C PHE A 3 34.47 21.51 33.06
N LEU A 4 35.10 20.94 32.03
CA LEU A 4 34.74 21.20 30.64
C LEU A 4 33.49 20.39 30.33
N ILE A 5 32.33 21.04 30.44
CA ILE A 5 31.04 20.51 30.03
C ILE A 5 31.04 20.47 28.50
N PHE A 6 31.31 19.29 27.92
CA PHE A 6 31.01 19.03 26.52
C PHE A 6 29.50 18.96 26.37
N PHE A 7 28.89 20.04 25.90
CA PHE A 7 27.51 20.04 25.41
C PHE A 7 27.46 19.15 24.15
N VAL A 8 27.06 17.90 24.33
CA VAL A 8 26.68 17.02 23.22
C VAL A 8 25.41 17.61 22.61
N LEU A 9 25.56 18.30 21.49
CA LEU A 9 24.47 18.70 20.60
C LEU A 9 23.84 17.44 20.03
N ILE A 10 22.89 16.85 20.75
CA ILE A 10 21.99 15.84 20.20
C ILE A 10 21.07 16.60 19.25
N THR A 11 21.43 16.63 17.97
CA THR A 11 20.49 17.02 16.91
C THR A 11 19.39 15.98 16.88
N VAL A 12 18.25 16.30 17.47
CA VAL A 12 17.02 15.53 17.29
C VAL A 12 16.64 15.68 15.82
N VAL A 13 16.95 14.68 15.00
CA VAL A 13 16.43 14.61 13.63
C VAL A 13 14.95 14.30 13.77
N SER A 14 14.12 15.33 13.68
CA SER A 14 12.68 15.21 13.61
C SER A 14 12.32 14.54 12.28
N VAL A 15 12.16 13.21 12.27
CA VAL A 15 11.44 12.53 11.19
C VAL A 15 10.02 13.09 11.20
N SER A 16 9.70 13.93 10.22
CA SER A 16 8.31 14.26 9.92
C SER A 16 7.62 12.97 9.52
N ALA A 17 6.55 12.58 10.22
CA ALA A 17 5.71 11.42 9.91
C ALA A 17 4.87 11.62 8.63
N GLY A 18 5.53 11.96 7.52
CA GLY A 18 4.93 12.05 6.19
C GLY A 18 5.00 10.70 5.48
N TYR A 19 3.96 10.40 4.71
CA TYR A 19 3.98 9.25 3.81
C TYR A 19 4.97 9.48 2.66
N ASP A 20 5.86 8.52 2.46
CA ASP A 20 6.85 8.53 1.39
C ASP A 20 6.26 7.84 0.14
N VAL A 21 6.01 8.63 -0.90
CA VAL A 21 5.38 8.18 -2.15
C VAL A 21 6.25 7.12 -2.82
N LYS A 22 5.65 5.95 -3.08
CA LYS A 22 6.33 4.79 -3.65
C LYS A 22 6.41 4.88 -5.15
N ASN A 23 7.57 4.54 -5.69
CA ASN A 23 7.81 4.54 -7.13
C ASN A 23 7.61 3.14 -7.73
N LYS A 24 7.91 2.98 -9.02
CA LYS A 24 7.81 1.70 -9.71
C LYS A 24 8.72 0.61 -9.12
N GLU A 25 9.92 0.95 -8.66
CA GLU A 25 10.86 0.00 -8.07
C GLU A 25 10.34 -0.53 -6.73
N ASP A 26 9.72 0.35 -5.92
CA ASP A 26 9.07 -0.05 -4.68
C ASP A 26 7.90 -1.01 -4.93
N LEU A 27 7.07 -0.72 -5.95
CA LEU A 27 5.98 -1.59 -6.36
C LEU A 27 6.48 -2.95 -6.87
N ASP A 28 7.51 -2.96 -7.72
CA ASP A 28 8.07 -4.20 -8.25
C ASP A 28 8.74 -5.04 -7.14
N ARG A 29 9.39 -4.39 -6.16
CA ARG A 29 9.90 -5.04 -4.95
C ARG A 29 8.76 -5.64 -4.11
N ALA A 30 7.72 -4.87 -3.83
CA ALA A 30 6.55 -5.34 -3.07
C ALA A 30 5.90 -6.56 -3.73
N ARG A 31 5.67 -6.53 -5.05
CA ARG A 31 5.14 -7.67 -5.81
C ARG A 31 6.02 -8.92 -5.68
N LYS A 32 7.34 -8.76 -5.85
CA LYS A 32 8.30 -9.87 -5.74
C LYS A 32 8.27 -10.48 -4.34
N GLU A 33 8.33 -9.66 -3.31
CA GLU A 33 8.29 -10.10 -1.91
C GLU A 33 6.98 -10.84 -1.61
N CYS A 34 5.84 -10.30 -2.03
CA CYS A 34 4.53 -10.94 -1.83
C CYS A 34 4.36 -12.25 -2.60
N ILE A 35 4.93 -12.36 -3.82
CA ILE A 35 4.96 -13.63 -4.57
C ILE A 35 5.73 -14.69 -3.78
N GLN A 36 6.88 -14.33 -3.22
CA GLN A 36 7.74 -15.24 -2.47
C GLN A 36 7.11 -15.64 -1.13
N GLU A 37 6.63 -14.65 -0.36
CA GLU A 37 6.06 -14.85 0.98
C GLU A 37 4.82 -15.74 0.93
N LEU A 38 3.91 -15.47 -0.02
CA LEU A 38 2.65 -16.20 -0.16
C LEU A 38 2.77 -17.45 -1.04
N LYS A 39 3.97 -17.75 -1.55
CA LYS A 39 4.24 -18.86 -2.48
C LYS A 39 3.25 -18.88 -3.65
N VAL A 40 3.06 -17.72 -4.28
CA VAL A 40 2.10 -17.55 -5.38
C VAL A 40 2.47 -18.50 -6.53
N PRO A 41 1.57 -19.38 -6.99
CA PRO A 41 1.83 -20.26 -8.11
C PRO A 41 2.20 -19.49 -9.39
N GLY A 42 3.17 -20.03 -10.16
CA GLY A 42 3.65 -19.37 -11.38
C GLY A 42 2.55 -19.03 -12.39
N GLY A 43 1.52 -19.88 -12.51
CA GLY A 43 0.36 -19.60 -13.37
C GLY A 43 -0.41 -18.34 -12.96
N LEU A 44 -0.56 -18.08 -11.66
CA LEU A 44 -1.17 -16.83 -11.18
C LEU A 44 -0.24 -15.62 -11.37
N VAL A 45 1.08 -15.80 -11.22
CA VAL A 45 2.05 -14.74 -11.54
C VAL A 45 1.93 -14.29 -12.99
N ASP A 46 1.73 -15.21 -13.92
CA ASP A 46 1.53 -14.89 -15.34
C ASP A 46 0.17 -14.22 -15.60
N GLU A 47 -0.87 -14.54 -14.83
CA GLU A 47 -2.14 -13.81 -14.86
C GLU A 47 -1.98 -12.37 -14.34
N TYR A 48 -1.27 -12.18 -13.21
CA TYR A 48 -1.05 -10.86 -12.61
C TYR A 48 -0.28 -9.92 -13.54
N ARG A 49 0.71 -10.45 -14.27
CA ARG A 49 1.44 -9.70 -15.33
C ARG A 49 0.51 -9.20 -16.44
N LYS A 50 -0.60 -9.90 -16.69
CA LYS A 50 -1.64 -9.53 -17.67
C LYS A 50 -2.76 -8.70 -17.04
N LYS A 51 -2.58 -8.25 -15.79
CA LYS A 51 -3.58 -7.54 -14.98
C LYS A 51 -4.87 -8.33 -14.73
N ILE A 52 -4.76 -9.67 -14.71
CA ILE A 52 -5.87 -10.56 -14.39
C ILE A 52 -5.75 -10.93 -12.92
N TYR A 53 -6.68 -10.45 -12.10
CA TYR A 53 -6.73 -10.72 -10.66
C TYR A 53 -8.12 -11.25 -10.32
N LYS A 54 -8.25 -12.57 -10.16
CA LYS A 54 -9.52 -13.22 -9.82
C LYS A 54 -9.67 -13.31 -8.30
N PHE A 55 -10.90 -13.28 -7.78
CA PHE A 55 -11.17 -13.46 -6.34
C PHE A 55 -11.11 -14.95 -5.97
N GLU A 56 -9.94 -15.55 -6.15
CA GLU A 56 -9.74 -17.00 -5.98
C GLU A 56 -8.36 -17.27 -5.38
N GLY A 57 -8.29 -18.33 -4.57
CA GLY A 57 -7.06 -18.80 -3.96
C GLY A 57 -6.32 -17.71 -3.20
N VAL A 58 -5.02 -17.54 -3.52
CA VAL A 58 -4.12 -16.60 -2.83
C VAL A 58 -4.24 -15.14 -3.30
N THR A 59 -4.99 -14.88 -4.38
CA THR A 59 -5.02 -13.56 -5.03
C THR A 59 -5.48 -12.43 -4.10
N PRO A 60 -6.54 -12.57 -3.27
CA PRO A 60 -6.94 -11.51 -2.35
C PRO A 60 -5.83 -11.14 -1.36
N CYS A 61 -5.14 -12.14 -0.82
CA CYS A 61 -4.03 -11.92 0.10
C CYS A 61 -2.79 -11.36 -0.59
N TYR A 62 -2.53 -11.72 -1.85
CA TYR A 62 -1.48 -11.10 -2.65
C TYR A 62 -1.72 -9.59 -2.81
N ILE A 63 -2.95 -9.20 -3.16
CA ILE A 63 -3.34 -7.79 -3.30
C ILE A 63 -3.17 -7.05 -1.96
N LYS A 64 -3.68 -7.61 -0.86
CA LYS A 64 -3.48 -7.07 0.49
C LYS A 64 -2.00 -6.87 0.79
N CYS A 65 -1.17 -7.89 0.54
CA CYS A 65 0.26 -7.85 0.80
C CYS A 65 0.92 -6.70 0.04
N VAL A 66 0.65 -6.54 -1.26
CA VAL A 66 1.24 -5.46 -2.06
C VAL A 66 0.84 -4.09 -1.52
N PHE A 67 -0.44 -3.85 -1.24
CA PHE A 67 -0.87 -2.56 -0.66
C PHE A 67 -0.30 -2.31 0.74
N SER A 68 -0.13 -3.36 1.55
CA SER A 68 0.49 -3.25 2.88
C SER A 68 1.98 -2.89 2.80
N ARG A 69 2.72 -3.51 1.87
CA ARG A 69 4.14 -3.21 1.62
C ARG A 69 4.37 -1.79 1.11
N LEU A 70 3.38 -1.22 0.41
CA LEU A 70 3.38 0.18 0.01
C LEU A 70 2.96 1.12 1.14
N GLY A 71 2.50 0.62 2.29
CA GLY A 71 1.99 1.42 3.41
C GLY A 71 0.59 2.00 3.16
N LEU A 72 -0.14 1.46 2.19
CA LEU A 72 -1.45 1.98 1.76
C LEU A 72 -2.62 1.29 2.45
N PHE A 73 -2.40 0.07 2.95
CA PHE A 73 -3.39 -0.74 3.66
C PHE A 73 -2.81 -1.25 4.97
N ASP A 74 -3.61 -1.20 6.03
CA ASP A 74 -3.32 -1.75 7.34
C ASP A 74 -4.43 -2.73 7.76
N ASP A 75 -4.07 -3.80 8.46
CA ASP A 75 -5.03 -4.84 8.85
C ASP A 75 -6.07 -4.37 9.87
N ALA A 76 -5.77 -3.34 10.68
CA ALA A 76 -6.68 -2.83 11.70
C ALA A 76 -7.56 -1.70 11.18
N ILE A 77 -7.02 -0.82 10.33
CA ILE A 77 -7.72 0.41 9.89
C ILE A 77 -8.03 0.47 8.39
N GLY A 78 -7.56 -0.49 7.59
CA GLY A 78 -7.83 -0.56 6.15
C GLY A 78 -6.99 0.43 5.34
N PHE A 79 -7.57 0.97 4.26
CA PHE A 79 -6.87 1.92 3.40
C PHE A 79 -6.72 3.30 4.06
N GLN A 80 -5.52 3.87 4.02
CA GLN A 80 -5.25 5.19 4.58
C GLN A 80 -5.44 6.29 3.54
N THR A 81 -6.52 7.08 3.67
CA THR A 81 -6.96 8.05 2.65
C THR A 81 -5.86 9.01 2.22
N ASN A 82 -5.19 9.64 3.19
CA ASN A 82 -4.18 10.66 2.89
C ASN A 82 -2.95 10.07 2.19
N TYR A 83 -2.56 8.85 2.56
CA TYR A 83 -1.41 8.17 1.96
C TYR A 83 -1.74 7.71 0.55
N TYR A 84 -2.95 7.19 0.36
CA TYR A 84 -3.45 6.76 -0.93
C TYR A 84 -3.54 7.90 -1.93
N LEU A 85 -4.09 9.05 -1.52
CA LEU A 85 -4.21 10.22 -2.39
C LEU A 85 -2.85 10.82 -2.75
N ALA A 86 -1.94 10.89 -1.78
CA ALA A 86 -0.56 11.26 -2.04
C ALA A 86 0.10 10.31 -3.06
N GLN A 87 -0.13 8.99 -2.90
CA GLN A 87 0.45 7.97 -3.77
C GLN A 87 -0.04 8.06 -5.22
N ILE A 88 -1.33 8.31 -5.45
CA ILE A 88 -1.88 8.40 -6.80
C ILE A 88 -1.63 9.77 -7.45
N GLY A 89 -1.02 10.72 -6.72
CA GLY A 89 -0.72 12.06 -7.21
C GLY A 89 -1.96 12.87 -7.62
N LYS A 90 -3.15 12.46 -7.17
CA LYS A 90 -4.41 13.13 -7.49
C LYS A 90 -4.82 14.04 -6.33
N GLY A 91 -5.28 15.23 -6.67
CA GLY A 91 -5.72 16.22 -5.67
C GLY A 91 -7.05 15.88 -5.01
N GLU A 92 -7.51 16.79 -4.16
CA GLU A 92 -8.75 16.67 -3.38
C GLU A 92 -9.99 16.31 -4.20
N GLY A 93 -10.04 16.67 -5.48
CA GLY A 93 -11.21 16.43 -6.35
C GLY A 93 -11.57 14.96 -6.60
N VAL A 94 -10.69 14.01 -6.31
CA VAL A 94 -11.00 12.56 -6.41
C VAL A 94 -11.23 11.90 -5.05
N ARG A 95 -11.13 12.66 -3.95
CA ARG A 95 -11.19 12.13 -2.59
C ARG A 95 -12.41 11.28 -2.36
N ASP A 96 -13.59 11.83 -2.63
CA ASP A 96 -14.87 11.16 -2.35
C ASP A 96 -15.03 9.89 -3.19
N GLY A 97 -14.50 9.89 -4.41
CA GLY A 97 -14.45 8.69 -5.25
C GLY A 97 -13.52 7.61 -4.68
N VAL A 98 -12.34 8.01 -4.19
CA VAL A 98 -11.37 7.10 -3.59
C VAL A 98 -11.89 6.56 -2.25
N THR A 99 -12.37 7.41 -1.35
CA THR A 99 -12.90 6.99 -0.04
C THR A 99 -14.21 6.23 -0.19
N GLY A 100 -15.00 6.48 -1.23
CA GLY A 100 -16.16 5.66 -1.58
C GLY A 100 -15.82 4.21 -1.92
N CYS A 101 -14.56 3.92 -2.30
CA CYS A 101 -14.07 2.55 -2.48
C CYS A 101 -13.57 1.91 -1.19
N PHE A 102 -13.41 2.66 -0.09
CA PHE A 102 -12.93 2.14 1.17
C PHE A 102 -14.12 1.48 1.89
N ASP A 103 -14.15 0.15 1.85
CA ASP A 103 -15.02 -0.62 2.74
C ASP A 103 -14.46 -0.52 4.17
N ASN A 104 -15.29 -0.54 5.20
CA ASN A 104 -14.86 -0.68 6.61
C ASN A 104 -15.36 -2.01 7.21
N SER A 105 -15.83 -2.92 6.36
CA SER A 105 -16.40 -4.20 6.76
C SER A 105 -15.51 -5.36 6.32
N GLY A 106 -14.82 -5.97 7.29
CA GLY A 106 -14.07 -7.20 7.02
C GLY A 106 -13.40 -7.76 8.26
N THR A 107 -13.76 -8.98 8.64
CA THR A 107 -12.92 -9.83 9.50
C THR A 107 -11.82 -10.53 8.68
N ASP A 108 -12.05 -10.72 7.39
CA ASP A 108 -11.05 -11.17 6.42
C ASP A 108 -10.37 -9.96 5.76
N THR A 109 -9.16 -9.66 6.20
CA THR A 109 -8.39 -8.50 5.71
C THR A 109 -7.91 -8.69 4.27
N CYS A 110 -7.76 -9.93 3.78
CA CYS A 110 -7.44 -10.20 2.38
C CYS A 110 -8.61 -9.84 1.47
N ALA A 111 -9.82 -10.29 1.82
CA ALA A 111 -11.03 -9.96 1.09
C ALA A 111 -11.32 -8.45 1.15
N TRP A 112 -11.08 -7.84 2.31
CA TRP A 112 -11.24 -6.40 2.51
C TRP A 112 -10.37 -5.58 1.55
N ALA A 113 -9.05 -5.81 1.54
CA ALA A 113 -8.15 -5.11 0.63
C ALA A 113 -8.51 -5.35 -0.85
N TYR A 114 -8.91 -6.59 -1.18
CA TYR A 114 -9.29 -6.94 -2.55
C TYR A 114 -10.54 -6.21 -3.04
N LYS A 115 -11.57 -6.04 -2.20
CA LYS A 115 -12.77 -5.27 -2.57
C LYS A 115 -12.42 -3.82 -2.95
N GLY A 116 -11.59 -3.18 -2.13
CA GLY A 116 -11.08 -1.83 -2.42
C GLY A 116 -10.31 -1.80 -3.72
N PHE A 117 -9.38 -2.74 -3.92
CA PHE A 117 -8.63 -2.91 -5.17
C PHE A 117 -9.54 -3.00 -6.41
N VAL A 118 -10.57 -3.85 -6.40
CA VAL A 118 -11.50 -3.97 -7.53
C VAL A 118 -12.22 -2.66 -7.80
N CYS A 119 -12.61 -1.93 -6.76
CA CYS A 119 -13.23 -0.61 -6.90
C CYS A 119 -12.24 0.40 -7.51
N PHE A 120 -10.99 0.46 -7.04
CA PHE A 120 -9.95 1.33 -7.60
C PHE A 120 -9.64 1.00 -9.06
N PHE A 121 -9.57 -0.30 -9.40
CA PHE A 121 -9.33 -0.76 -10.75
C PHE A 121 -10.43 -0.29 -11.71
N LYS A 122 -11.70 -0.41 -11.31
CA LYS A 122 -12.85 0.02 -12.12
C LYS A 122 -12.92 1.53 -12.31
N ASN A 123 -12.50 2.31 -11.31
CA ASN A 123 -12.63 3.77 -11.31
C ASN A 123 -11.33 4.51 -11.71
N GLY A 124 -10.26 3.80 -12.07
CA GLY A 124 -8.98 4.43 -12.43
C GLY A 124 -8.29 5.13 -11.26
N PHE A 125 -8.40 4.57 -10.06
CA PHE A 125 -7.75 5.07 -8.84
C PHE A 125 -6.54 4.25 -8.42
N LEU A 126 -6.07 3.30 -9.24
CA LEU A 126 -4.86 2.57 -8.91
C LEU A 126 -3.61 3.47 -8.97
N PRO A 127 -2.61 3.23 -8.08
CA PRO A 127 -1.29 3.83 -8.21
C PRO A 127 -0.67 3.56 -9.58
N ASP A 128 0.19 4.46 -10.03
CA ASP A 128 0.88 4.30 -11.31
C ASP A 128 1.71 3.01 -11.35
N GLY A 129 1.64 2.32 -12.49
CA GLY A 129 2.35 1.06 -12.70
C GLY A 129 1.67 -0.19 -12.12
N PHE A 130 0.49 -0.07 -11.52
CA PHE A 130 -0.31 -1.22 -11.07
C PHE A 130 -0.82 -2.11 -12.21
#